data_AF-C3QT67-F1
#
_entry.id   AF-C3QT67-F1
#
_cell.length_a   1.000
_cell.length_b   1.000
_cell.length_c   1.000
_cell.angle_alpha   90.00
_cell.angle_beta   90.00
_cell.angle_gamma   90.00
#
_symmetry.space_group_name_H-M   'P 1'
#
loop_
_entity.id
_entity.type
_entity.pdbx_description
1 polymer ?
#
loop_
_entity_poly.entity_id
_entity_poly.type
_entity_poly.pdbx_seq_one_letter_code
_entity_poly.pdbx_strand_id
1 'polypeptide(L)'
;MDTVNYEAIEVIIYLGIILNLVTLICFFVLCYNVSKIKKQFVVDKDINAAFSMYISLGEYEKAKELLFHEIMKQNEYIASFTYNGNNSAQRTVLKRTFKPYFDILNIDFDFEIVDKFIVALEK
;
A
#
# COMPACT_ATOMS: atom_id res chain seq x y z
N MET A 1 -30.15 -52.18 17.62
CA MET A 1 -28.97 -51.42 18.11
C MET A 1 -28.55 -50.35 17.08
N ASP A 2 -29.37 -50.13 16.04
CA ASP A 2 -29.02 -49.36 14.84
C ASP A 2 -29.61 -47.94 14.81
N THR A 3 -30.66 -47.69 15.60
CA THR A 3 -31.34 -46.37 15.65
C THR A 3 -30.51 -45.29 16.35
N VAL A 4 -29.83 -45.65 17.44
CA VAL A 4 -28.96 -44.75 18.22
C VAL A 4 -27.79 -44.22 17.38
N ASN A 5 -27.31 -45.01 16.42
CA ASN A 5 -26.19 -44.62 15.57
C ASN A 5 -26.64 -43.61 14.49
N TYR A 6 -27.88 -43.72 14.01
CA TYR A 6 -28.45 -42.82 13.01
C TYR A 6 -28.72 -41.43 13.60
N GLU A 7 -29.29 -41.36 14.81
CA GLU A 7 -29.53 -40.09 15.52
C GLU A 7 -28.20 -39.37 15.84
N ALA A 8 -27.17 -40.10 16.24
CA ALA A 8 -25.84 -39.53 16.48
C ALA A 8 -25.22 -38.95 15.20
N ILE A 9 -25.36 -39.65 14.07
CA ILE A 9 -24.87 -39.18 12.76
C ILE A 9 -25.61 -37.91 12.32
N GLU A 10 -26.94 -37.86 12.47
CA GLU A 10 -27.72 -36.66 12.15
C GLU A 10 -27.28 -35.47 13.00
N VAL A 11 -27.11 -35.65 14.31
CA VAL A 11 -26.62 -34.60 15.22
C VAL A 11 -25.25 -34.08 14.79
N ILE A 12 -24.32 -34.97 14.41
CA ILE A 12 -22.99 -34.61 13.91
C ILE A 12 -23.09 -33.79 12.61
N ILE A 13 -23.97 -34.18 11.69
CA ILE A 13 -24.20 -33.46 10.43
C ILE A 13 -24.75 -32.06 10.70
N TYR A 14 -25.76 -31.92 11.56
CA TYR A 14 -26.33 -30.62 11.92
C TYR A 14 -25.31 -29.72 12.61
N LEU A 15 -24.50 -30.26 13.54
CA LEU A 15 -23.40 -29.53 14.18
C LEU A 15 -22.37 -29.05 13.16
N GLY A 16 -22.01 -29.88 12.19
CA GLY A 16 -21.08 -29.52 11.11
C GLY A 16 -21.61 -28.38 10.24
N ILE A 17 -22.89 -28.40 9.88
CA ILE A 17 -23.54 -27.34 9.10
C ILE A 17 -23.53 -26.02 9.88
N ILE A 18 -23.91 -26.05 11.16
CA ILE A 18 -23.93 -24.86 12.02
C ILE A 18 -22.53 -24.26 12.16
N LEU A 19 -21.51 -25.09 12.44
CA LEU A 19 -20.13 -24.64 12.56
C LEU A 19 -19.60 -24.01 11.27
N ASN A 20 -19.91 -24.59 10.12
CA ASN A 20 -19.52 -24.04 8.82
C ASN A 20 -20.19 -22.69 8.57
N LEU A 21 -21.48 -22.57 8.90
CA LEU A 21 -22.23 -21.32 8.73
C LEU A 21 -21.68 -20.21 9.64
N VAL A 22 -21.38 -20.53 10.90
CA VAL A 22 -20.73 -19.60 11.84
C VAL A 22 -19.35 -19.18 11.32
N THR A 23 -18.54 -20.14 10.87
CA THR A 23 -17.20 -19.86 10.31
C THR A 23 -17.29 -18.94 9.11
N LEU A 24 -18.25 -19.16 8.22
CA LEU A 24 -18.48 -18.32 7.05
C LEU A 24 -18.87 -16.88 7.43
N ILE A 25 -19.75 -16.71 8.42
CA ILE A 25 -20.14 -15.38 8.93
C ILE A 25 -18.93 -14.67 9.53
N CYS A 26 -18.16 -15.35 10.38
CA CYS A 26 -16.93 -14.80 10.96
C CYS A 26 -15.93 -14.37 9.88
N PHE A 27 -15.76 -15.18 8.83
CA PHE A 27 -14.92 -14.86 7.69
C PHE A 27 -15.38 -13.58 6.98
N PHE A 28 -16.68 -13.44 6.68
CA PHE A 28 -17.21 -12.23 6.05
C PHE A 28 -17.04 -10.98 6.93
N VAL A 29 -17.25 -11.10 8.25
CA VAL A 29 -17.03 -10.00 9.20
C VAL A 29 -15.55 -9.60 9.22
N LEU A 30 -14.64 -10.56 9.23
CA LEU A 30 -13.20 -10.29 9.14
C LEU A 30 -12.84 -9.61 7.82
N CYS A 31 -13.30 -10.12 6.68
CA CYS A 31 -13.08 -9.52 5.37
C CYS A 31 -13.63 -8.09 5.28
N TYR A 32 -14.81 -7.85 5.84
CA TYR A 32 -15.40 -6.51 5.90
C TYR A 32 -14.55 -5.55 6.75
N ASN A 33 -14.12 -5.99 7.93
CA ASN A 33 -13.29 -5.19 8.82
C ASN A 33 -11.91 -4.90 8.21
N VAL A 34 -11.26 -5.90 7.60
CA VAL A 34 -9.99 -5.71 6.87
C VAL A 34 -10.18 -4.72 5.71
N SER A 35 -11.28 -4.82 4.97
CA SER A 35 -11.60 -3.89 3.87
C SER A 35 -11.86 -2.47 4.37
N LYS A 36 -12.54 -2.32 5.50
CA LYS A 36 -12.82 -1.02 6.13
C LYS A 36 -11.53 -0.37 6.65
N ILE A 37 -10.69 -1.15 7.33
CA ILE A 37 -9.34 -0.74 7.74
C ILE A 37 -8.55 -0.28 6.51
N LYS A 38 -8.47 -1.11 5.46
CA LYS A 38 -7.78 -0.75 4.22
C LYS A 38 -8.25 0.57 3.63
N LYS A 39 -9.57 0.83 3.61
CA LYS A 39 -10.13 2.09 3.09
C LYS A 39 -9.84 3.33 3.96
N GLN A 40 -9.62 3.16 5.27
CA GLN A 40 -9.26 4.26 6.16
C GLN A 40 -7.79 4.68 6.01
N PHE A 41 -6.91 3.73 5.70
CA PHE A 41 -5.49 4.00 5.41
C PHE A 41 -5.25 4.38 3.95
N VAL A 42 -6.07 3.84 3.04
CA VAL A 42 -6.11 4.18 1.62
C VAL A 42 -7.29 5.12 1.38
N VAL A 43 -7.30 6.27 2.06
CA VAL A 43 -8.00 7.42 1.47
C VAL A 43 -7.09 7.86 0.35
N ASP A 44 -7.34 7.32 -0.84
CA ASP A 44 -6.70 7.71 -2.09
C ASP A 44 -7.19 9.12 -2.44
N LYS A 45 -6.75 10.11 -1.66
CA LYS A 45 -6.99 11.51 -1.98
C LYS A 45 -6.22 11.72 -3.27
N ASP A 46 -6.94 12.13 -4.31
CA ASP A 46 -6.33 12.53 -5.58
C ASP A 46 -5.16 13.48 -5.28
N ILE A 47 -3.95 12.99 -5.49
CA ILE A 47 -2.72 13.72 -5.18
C ILE A 47 -2.75 15.08 -5.86
N ASN A 48 -3.33 15.18 -7.07
CA ASN A 48 -3.41 16.44 -7.79
C ASN A 48 -4.23 17.47 -7.00
N ALA A 49 -5.37 17.05 -6.44
CA ALA A 49 -6.25 17.94 -5.68
C ALA A 49 -5.61 18.37 -4.36
N ALA A 50 -5.05 17.42 -3.60
CA ALA A 50 -4.40 17.71 -2.33
C ALA A 50 -3.12 18.55 -2.50
N PHE A 51 -2.31 18.24 -3.50
CA PHE A 51 -1.12 19.01 -3.85
C PHE A 51 -1.48 20.44 -4.28
N SER A 52 -2.46 20.58 -5.18
CA SER A 52 -2.93 21.91 -5.63
C SER A 52 -3.45 22.75 -4.46
N MET A 53 -4.18 22.13 -3.52
CA MET A 53 -4.61 22.80 -2.29
C MET A 53 -3.42 23.31 -1.47
N TYR A 54 -2.43 22.47 -1.17
CA TYR A 54 -1.26 22.88 -0.39
C TYR A 54 -0.46 23.99 -1.08
N ILE A 55 -0.24 23.89 -2.39
CA ILE A 55 0.42 24.95 -3.16
C ILE A 55 -0.37 26.26 -3.10
N SER A 56 -1.70 26.21 -3.26
CA SER A 56 -2.55 27.42 -3.20
C SER A 56 -2.53 28.13 -1.84
N LEU A 57 -2.27 27.38 -0.77
CA LEU A 57 -2.17 27.90 0.59
C LEU A 57 -0.74 28.31 0.97
N GLY A 58 0.24 28.15 0.07
CA GLY A 58 1.65 28.39 0.37
C GLY A 58 2.27 27.36 1.32
N GLU A 59 1.61 26.22 1.52
CA GLU A 59 2.00 25.15 2.44
C GLU A 59 2.96 24.15 1.75
N TYR A 60 4.10 24.65 1.28
CA TYR A 60 5.04 23.89 0.44
C TYR A 60 5.65 22.66 1.12
N GLU A 61 5.89 22.72 2.44
CA GLU A 61 6.44 21.58 3.18
C GLU A 61 5.44 20.42 3.26
N LYS A 62 4.15 20.72 3.46
CA LYS A 62 3.09 19.69 3.42
C LYS A 62 2.91 19.11 2.02
N ALA A 63 3.10 19.93 0.97
CA ALA A 63 3.09 19.45 -0.41
C ALA A 63 4.26 18.50 -0.69
N LYS A 64 5.46 18.79 -0.18
CA LYS A 64 6.63 17.90 -0.27
C LYS A 64 6.39 16.58 0.47
N GLU A 65 5.89 16.64 1.71
CA GLU A 65 5.61 15.45 2.51
C GLU A 65 4.59 14.54 1.80
N LEU A 66 3.51 15.12 1.28
CA LEU A 66 2.52 14.40 0.47
C LEU A 66 3.17 13.73 -0.75
N LEU A 67 3.99 14.48 -1.49
CA LEU A 67 4.66 13.99 -2.69
C LEU A 67 5.63 12.83 -2.37
N PHE A 68 6.41 12.93 -1.31
CA PHE A 68 7.32 11.87 -0.86
C PHE A 68 6.56 10.61 -0.46
N HIS A 69 5.44 10.76 0.24
CA HIS A 69 4.61 9.63 0.59
C HIS A 69 4.06 8.91 -0.66
N GLU A 70 3.71 9.66 -1.70
CA GLU A 70 3.23 9.08 -2.96
C GLU A 70 4.33 8.41 -3.78
N ILE A 71 5.54 8.98 -3.77
CA ILE A 71 6.74 8.38 -4.36
C ILE A 71 7.03 7.01 -3.71
N MET A 72 6.93 6.91 -2.38
CA MET A 72 7.17 5.67 -1.64
C MET A 72 6.17 4.54 -1.97
N LYS A 73 5.01 4.87 -2.53
CA LYS A 73 4.01 3.87 -2.97
C LYS A 73 4.30 3.30 -4.35
N GLN A 74 5.16 3.93 -5.15
CA GLN A 74 5.45 3.46 -6.50
C GLN A 74 6.27 2.16 -6.47
N ASN A 75 6.01 1.26 -7.41
CA ASN A 75 6.73 0.00 -7.53
C ASN A 75 8.23 0.21 -7.77
N GLU A 76 8.56 1.28 -8.49
CA GLU A 76 9.91 1.68 -8.85
C GLU A 76 10.71 2.24 -7.67
N TYR A 77 10.07 2.60 -6.56
CA TYR A 77 10.70 3.26 -5.41
C TYR A 77 11.87 2.46 -4.85
N ILE A 78 11.63 1.23 -4.40
CA ILE A 78 12.65 0.40 -3.74
C ILE A 78 13.85 0.21 -4.66
N ALA A 79 13.61 -0.23 -5.91
CA ALA A 79 14.67 -0.43 -6.89
C ALA A 79 15.47 0.84 -7.19
N SER A 80 14.86 2.03 -7.13
CA SER A 80 15.54 3.29 -7.42
C SER A 80 16.46 3.77 -6.29
N PHE A 81 16.13 3.45 -5.04
CA PHE A 81 16.79 3.99 -3.84
C PHE A 81 17.60 2.98 -3.02
N THR A 82 17.49 1.68 -3.28
CA THR A 82 18.20 0.65 -2.48
C THR A 82 19.04 -0.33 -3.31
N TYR A 83 18.83 -0.43 -4.62
CA TYR A 83 19.48 -1.45 -5.43
C TYR A 83 20.81 -0.94 -6.04
N ASN A 84 21.93 -1.61 -5.74
CA ASN A 84 23.27 -1.31 -6.26
C ASN A 84 23.55 -1.94 -7.65
N GLY A 85 22.54 -2.01 -8.51
CA GLY A 85 22.68 -2.51 -9.88
C GLY A 85 22.02 -1.57 -10.89
N ASN A 86 21.76 -2.04 -12.11
CA ASN A 86 21.13 -1.19 -13.13
C ASN A 86 19.66 -0.89 -12.79
N ASN A 87 19.41 0.31 -12.26
CA ASN A 87 18.10 0.85 -11.88
C ASN A 87 17.70 2.07 -12.74
N SER A 88 18.38 2.29 -13.87
CA SER A 88 18.18 3.47 -14.73
C SER A 88 16.74 3.60 -15.25
N ALA A 89 16.10 2.48 -15.59
CA ALA A 89 14.72 2.46 -16.07
C ALA A 89 13.74 2.93 -14.99
N GLN A 90 13.87 2.40 -13.77
CA GLN A 90 13.02 2.71 -12.62
C GLN A 90 13.16 4.19 -12.21
N ARG A 91 14.40 4.67 -12.17
CA ARG A 91 14.72 6.09 -11.91
C ARG A 91 14.13 7.02 -12.96
N THR A 92 14.20 6.63 -14.24
CA THR A 92 13.59 7.39 -15.35
C THR A 92 12.07 7.44 -15.23
N VAL A 93 11.44 6.32 -14.88
CA VAL A 93 9.99 6.25 -14.68
C VAL A 93 9.57 7.18 -13.54
N LEU A 94 10.21 7.11 -12.37
CA LEU A 94 9.91 8.00 -11.24
C LEU A 94 10.09 9.48 -11.59
N LYS A 95 11.21 9.85 -12.20
CA LYS A 95 11.45 11.24 -12.63
C LYS A 95 10.36 11.72 -13.58
N ARG A 96 10.00 10.93 -14.58
CA ARG A 96 8.95 11.30 -15.54
C ARG A 96 7.58 11.45 -14.87
N THR A 97 7.23 10.52 -13.99
CA THR A 97 5.92 10.50 -13.32
C THR A 97 5.74 11.73 -12.42
N PHE A 98 6.78 12.12 -11.67
CA PHE A 98 6.67 13.22 -10.69
C PHE A 98 7.23 14.56 -11.16
N LYS A 99 7.77 14.63 -12.39
CA LYS A 99 8.33 15.86 -12.97
C LYS A 99 7.45 17.11 -12.80
N PRO A 100 6.13 17.08 -13.06
CA PRO A 100 5.30 18.27 -12.91
C PRO A 100 5.29 18.84 -11.48
N TYR A 101 5.33 17.97 -10.46
CA TYR A 101 5.36 18.38 -9.06
C TYR A 101 6.73 18.93 -8.64
N PHE A 102 7.79 18.30 -9.15
CA PHE A 102 9.18 18.72 -8.97
C PHE A 102 9.46 20.09 -9.55
N ASP A 103 8.97 20.35 -10.77
CA ASP A 103 9.11 21.65 -11.42
C ASP A 103 8.42 22.77 -10.60
N ILE A 104 7.27 22.49 -9.98
CA ILE A 104 6.54 23.45 -9.12
C ILE A 104 7.27 23.71 -7.80
N LEU A 105 7.79 22.65 -7.16
CA LEU A 105 8.50 22.75 -5.88
C LEU A 105 9.97 23.14 -6.01
N ASN A 106 10.47 23.22 -7.25
CA ASN A 106 11.88 23.46 -7.58
C ASN A 106 12.81 22.45 -6.87
N ILE A 107 12.48 21.16 -6.95
CA ILE A 107 13.26 20.04 -6.42
C ILE A 107 13.48 18.98 -7.51
N ASP A 108 14.45 18.09 -7.36
CA ASP A 108 14.64 16.90 -8.21
C ASP A 108 15.32 15.79 -7.40
N PHE A 109 15.29 14.56 -7.92
CA PHE A 109 16.12 13.49 -7.39
C PHE A 109 17.58 13.64 -7.82
N ASP A 110 18.47 13.71 -6.83
CA ASP A 110 19.90 13.53 -7.01
C ASP A 110 20.26 12.06 -6.75
N PHE A 111 20.29 11.29 -7.83
CA PHE A 111 20.62 9.87 -7.74
C PHE A 111 22.12 9.60 -7.54
N GLU A 112 23.00 10.57 -7.78
CA GLU A 112 24.43 10.40 -7.46
C GLU A 112 24.64 10.36 -5.95
N ILE A 113 23.90 11.19 -5.20
CA ILE A 113 23.89 11.14 -3.74
C ILE A 113 23.33 9.80 -3.26
N VAL A 114 22.24 9.33 -3.87
CA VAL A 114 21.63 8.02 -3.54
C VAL A 114 22.64 6.89 -3.75
N ASP A 115 23.35 6.85 -4.87
CA ASP A 115 24.35 5.82 -5.17
C ASP A 115 25.49 5.83 -4.15
N LYS A 116 25.96 7.01 -3.74
CA LYS A 116 26.96 7.15 -2.67
C LYS A 116 26.47 6.57 -1.34
N PHE A 117 25.19 6.78 -1.01
CA PHE A 117 24.59 6.22 0.20
C PHE A 117 24.45 4.70 0.14
N ILE A 118 23.97 4.13 -0.98
CA ILE A 118 23.83 2.69 -1.15
C ILE A 118 25.19 2.00 -0.97
N VAL A 119 26.23 2.49 -1.65
CA VAL A 119 27.59 1.92 -1.55
C VAL A 119 28.17 2.04 -0.14
N ALA A 120 27.85 3.11 0.59
CA ALA A 120 28.32 3.28 1.97
C ALA A 120 27.68 2.28 2.95
N LEU A 121 26.44 1.85 2.70
CA LEU A 121 25.71 0.90 3.55
C LEU A 121 26.08 -0.57 3.31
N GLU A 122 26.70 -0.88 2.18
CA GLU A 122 27.16 -2.24 1.83
C GLU A 122 28.58 -2.56 2.35
N LYS A 123 29.27 -1.58 2.95
CA LYS A 123 30.60 -1.74 3.57
C LYS A 123 30.50 -2.13 5.04
#